data_AF-A0A8S2DV18-F1
#
_entry.id   AF-A0A8S2DV18-F1
#
_cell.length_a   1.000
_cell.length_b   1.000
_cell.length_c   1.000
_cell.angle_alpha   90.00
_cell.angle_beta   90.00
_cell.angle_gamma   90.00
#
_symmetry.space_group_name_H-M   'P 1'
#
loop_
_entity.id
_entity.type
_entity.pdbx_description
1 polymer ?
#
loop_
_entity_poly.entity_id
_entity_poly.type
_entity_poly.pdbx_seq_one_letter_code
_entity_poly.pdbx_strand_id
1 'polypeptide(L)'
;NQTAIDNLFKQETDEQLLSQTGIDYPWQQFISAGPLAINILGELIVVSTKVDFSLKESADNYTFKYIRHPQSYRTTLIQIANDGWEAFSQAHSSMNTIQLFMTQIPRHIKTSLKILVSASPRLLERMLIQSLNDIDQIGRECSKLASNTHDQFVSVMQLLGEVIEMTVLTQSVNMQKLQAAEIELNVSRIAQQQQKQISDIVQKHYSGAQESVRKAQAAYIKALEELPTG
;
A
#
# COMPACT_ATOMS: atom_id res chain seq x y z
N ASN A 1 10.30 31.51 52.88
CA ASN A 1 10.37 31.44 51.40
C ASN A 1 11.45 30.50 50.85
N GLN A 2 12.68 30.46 51.39
CA GLN A 2 13.72 29.51 50.94
C GLN A 2 13.25 28.04 50.96
N THR A 3 12.57 27.61 52.02
CA THR A 3 12.08 26.24 52.22
C THR A 3 11.01 25.82 51.20
N ALA A 4 10.21 26.77 50.70
CA ALA A 4 9.21 26.51 49.65
C ALA A 4 9.87 26.34 48.29
N ILE A 5 10.91 27.14 48.02
CA ILE A 5 11.74 27.06 46.80
C ILE A 5 12.56 25.75 46.80
N ASP A 6 13.13 25.37 47.95
CA ASP A 6 13.88 24.12 48.08
C ASP A 6 12.99 22.87 47.95
N ASN A 7 11.74 22.93 48.40
CA ASN A 7 10.76 21.87 48.19
C ASN A 7 10.31 21.77 46.72
N LEU A 8 10.19 22.90 45.99
CA LEU A 8 9.89 22.94 44.55
C LEU A 8 10.97 22.26 43.68
N PHE A 9 12.17 22.05 44.25
CA PHE A 9 13.31 21.46 43.57
C PHE A 9 13.56 19.98 43.91
N LYS A 10 12.68 19.32 44.68
CA LYS A 10 12.79 17.89 45.03
C LYS A 10 12.19 17.00 43.93
N GLN A 11 12.84 15.87 43.64
CA GLN A 11 12.39 14.89 42.63
C GLN A 11 11.01 14.28 42.93
N GLU A 12 10.64 14.14 44.21
CA GLU A 12 9.32 13.64 44.64
C GLU A 12 8.15 14.47 44.09
N THR A 13 8.35 15.78 43.96
CA THR A 13 7.36 16.71 43.40
C THR A 13 7.20 16.54 41.88
N ASP A 14 8.25 16.12 41.17
CA ASP A 14 8.21 15.89 39.72
C ASP A 14 7.38 14.65 39.38
N GLU A 15 7.53 13.55 40.14
CA GLU A 15 6.70 12.33 40.01
C GLU A 15 5.23 12.59 40.40
N GLN A 16 4.99 13.40 41.43
CA GLN A 16 3.64 13.83 41.81
C GLN A 16 2.99 14.73 40.74
N LEU A 17 3.74 15.62 40.09
CA LEU A 17 3.23 16.44 38.98
C LEU A 17 2.96 15.61 37.72
N LEU A 18 3.80 14.63 37.39
CA LEU A 18 3.59 13.71 36.26
C LEU A 18 2.36 12.82 36.47
N SER A 19 2.11 12.37 37.70
CA SER A 19 0.89 11.61 38.03
C SER A 19 -0.37 12.47 38.12
N GLN A 20 -0.25 13.75 38.52
CA GLN A 20 -1.38 14.69 38.62
C GLN A 20 -1.77 15.34 37.29
N THR A 21 -0.85 15.44 36.31
CA THR A 21 -1.13 16.06 35.00
C THR A 21 -1.93 15.18 34.05
N GLY A 22 -2.31 13.97 34.48
CA GLY A 22 -3.47 13.24 33.93
C GLY A 22 -3.58 13.28 32.41
N ILE A 23 -2.48 13.00 31.70
CA ILE A 23 -2.57 12.75 30.26
C ILE A 23 -3.07 11.30 30.14
N ASP A 24 -4.37 11.11 30.31
CA ASP A 24 -5.04 9.84 29.99
C ASP A 24 -4.83 9.58 28.49
N TYR A 25 -3.84 8.75 28.20
CA TYR A 25 -3.13 8.73 26.92
C TYR A 25 -3.95 8.18 25.74
N PRO A 26 -4.41 9.03 24.80
CA PRO A 26 -5.05 8.58 23.55
C PRO A 26 -4.03 7.98 22.57
N TRP A 27 -2.73 8.14 22.83
CA TRP A 27 -1.67 7.71 21.92
C TRP A 27 -1.45 6.21 21.87
N GLN A 28 -1.81 5.46 22.91
CA GLN A 28 -1.65 3.99 22.87
C GLN A 28 -2.44 3.37 21.72
N GLN A 29 -3.63 3.92 21.41
CA GLN A 29 -4.41 3.49 20.25
C GLN A 29 -3.66 3.79 18.93
N PHE A 30 -3.03 4.96 18.81
CA PHE A 30 -2.22 5.30 17.64
C PHE A 30 -0.97 4.42 17.49
N ILE A 31 -0.39 3.92 18.58
CA ILE A 31 0.76 3.00 18.53
C ILE A 31 0.34 1.59 18.10
N SER A 32 -0.87 1.14 18.44
CA SER A 32 -1.37 -0.19 18.06
C SER A 32 -1.59 -0.37 16.55
N ALA A 33 -1.78 0.73 15.80
CA ALA A 33 -2.00 0.70 14.35
C ALA A 33 -0.77 0.25 13.54
N GLY A 34 0.45 0.54 14.03
CA GLY A 34 1.70 0.21 13.34
C GLY A 34 1.90 -1.29 13.13
N PRO A 35 1.90 -2.11 14.19
CA PRO A 35 2.03 -3.57 14.07
C PRO A 35 0.97 -4.21 13.19
N LEU A 36 -0.28 -3.73 13.26
CA LEU A 36 -1.38 -4.23 12.42
C LEU A 36 -1.12 -3.96 10.93
N ALA A 37 -0.69 -2.75 10.58
CA ALA A 37 -0.37 -2.39 9.20
C ALA A 37 0.77 -3.24 8.64
N ILE A 38 1.81 -3.51 9.44
CA ILE A 38 2.93 -4.38 9.04
C ILE A 38 2.45 -5.81 8.81
N ASN A 39 1.56 -6.34 9.65
CA ASN A 39 1.01 -7.68 9.47
C ASN A 39 0.22 -7.80 8.16
N ILE A 40 -0.68 -6.85 7.89
CA ILE A 40 -1.47 -6.81 6.65
C ILE A 40 -0.54 -6.72 5.43
N LEU A 41 0.48 -5.86 5.48
CA LEU A 41 1.45 -5.75 4.39
C LEU A 41 2.23 -7.07 4.18
N GLY A 42 2.62 -7.74 5.26
CA GLY A 42 3.27 -9.05 5.20
C GLY A 42 2.39 -10.11 4.54
N GLU A 43 1.10 -10.16 4.92
CA GLU A 43 0.12 -11.05 4.31
C GLU A 43 -0.05 -10.76 2.81
N LEU A 44 -0.16 -9.49 2.42
CA LEU A 44 -0.26 -9.08 1.02
C LEU A 44 0.98 -9.51 0.22
N ILE A 45 2.19 -9.33 0.77
CA ILE A 45 3.43 -9.77 0.12
C ILE A 45 3.40 -11.29 -0.08
N VAL A 46 3.00 -12.07 0.93
CA VAL A 46 2.90 -13.52 0.82
C VAL A 46 1.89 -13.93 -0.25
N VAL A 47 0.71 -13.33 -0.29
CA VAL A 47 -0.31 -13.61 -1.31
C VAL A 47 0.22 -13.29 -2.71
N SER A 48 0.93 -12.16 -2.86
CA SER A 48 1.51 -11.73 -4.14
C SER A 48 2.61 -12.67 -4.68
N THR A 49 3.15 -13.58 -3.86
CA THR A 49 4.11 -14.59 -4.34
C THR A 49 3.48 -15.62 -5.26
N LYS A 50 2.18 -15.89 -5.10
CA LYS A 50 1.44 -16.86 -5.94
C LYS A 50 0.90 -16.24 -7.21
N VAL A 51 0.44 -14.98 -7.11
CA VAL A 51 -0.15 -14.24 -8.22
C VAL A 51 0.38 -12.82 -8.18
N ASP A 52 1.10 -12.44 -9.22
CA ASP A 52 1.59 -11.08 -9.44
C ASP A 52 0.88 -10.49 -10.66
N PHE A 53 0.63 -9.19 -10.64
CA PHE A 53 -0.04 -8.48 -11.73
C PHE A 53 0.56 -7.08 -11.92
N SER A 54 0.40 -6.55 -13.12
CA SER A 54 0.89 -5.22 -13.48
C SER A 54 -0.17 -4.16 -13.16
N LEU A 55 0.25 -3.07 -12.53
CA LEU A 55 -0.56 -1.86 -12.35
C LEU A 55 -0.50 -0.95 -13.58
N LYS A 56 0.53 -1.10 -14.41
CA LYS A 56 0.75 -0.26 -15.60
C LYS A 56 -0.23 -0.58 -16.73
N GLU A 57 -0.55 -1.85 -16.95
CA GLU A 57 -1.37 -2.31 -18.09
C GLU A 57 -2.82 -1.82 -18.05
N SER A 58 -3.28 -1.35 -16.90
CA SER A 58 -4.64 -0.84 -16.73
C SER A 58 -4.72 0.68 -16.89
N ALA A 59 -3.59 1.35 -17.14
CA ALA A 59 -3.46 2.79 -17.02
C ALA A 59 -2.52 3.38 -18.08
N ASP A 60 -2.84 3.14 -19.35
CA ASP A 60 -2.01 3.49 -20.51
C ASP A 60 -1.68 5.00 -20.64
N ASN A 61 -2.34 5.88 -19.87
CA ASN A 61 -2.08 7.33 -19.84
C ASN A 61 -1.81 7.89 -18.42
N TYR A 62 -1.65 7.03 -17.41
CA TYR A 62 -1.39 7.49 -16.05
C TYR A 62 0.12 7.68 -15.82
N THR A 63 0.49 8.83 -15.25
CA THR A 63 1.89 9.09 -14.88
C THR A 63 2.07 8.79 -13.39
N PHE A 64 2.77 7.71 -13.09
CA PHE A 64 3.11 7.33 -11.72
C PHE A 64 4.05 8.36 -11.08
N LYS A 65 3.65 8.91 -9.94
CA LYS A 65 4.43 9.92 -9.20
C LYS A 65 5.24 9.31 -8.06
N TYR A 66 4.69 8.31 -7.38
CA TYR A 66 5.25 7.71 -6.17
C TYR A 66 5.65 6.25 -6.38
N ILE A 67 4.90 5.49 -7.17
CA ILE A 67 5.21 4.11 -7.54
C ILE A 67 6.40 4.06 -8.50
N ARG A 68 7.47 3.35 -8.11
CA ARG A 68 8.70 3.21 -8.92
C ARG A 68 8.63 2.04 -9.89
N HIS A 69 7.90 0.97 -9.51
CA HIS A 69 7.89 -0.30 -10.23
C HIS A 69 6.47 -0.79 -10.54
N PRO A 70 5.71 -0.06 -11.39
CA PRO A 70 4.29 -0.35 -11.63
C PRO A 70 4.07 -1.64 -12.44
N GLN A 71 5.12 -2.27 -12.97
CA GLN A 71 4.99 -3.51 -13.74
C GLN A 71 4.67 -4.74 -12.87
N SER A 72 4.89 -4.65 -11.56
CA SER A 72 4.72 -5.75 -10.61
C SER A 72 4.13 -5.22 -9.31
N TYR A 73 2.93 -5.68 -8.99
CA TYR A 73 2.26 -5.37 -7.72
C TYR A 73 3.12 -5.82 -6.55
N ARG A 74 3.72 -7.01 -6.62
CA ARG A 74 4.65 -7.50 -5.59
C ARG A 74 5.83 -6.57 -5.39
N THR A 75 6.48 -6.11 -6.47
CA THR A 75 7.62 -5.18 -6.36
C THR A 75 7.18 -3.86 -5.74
N THR A 76 5.96 -3.41 -6.04
CA THR A 76 5.36 -2.22 -5.44
C THR A 76 5.10 -2.42 -3.93
N LEU A 77 4.65 -3.59 -3.50
CA LEU A 77 4.50 -3.91 -2.06
C LEU A 77 5.85 -3.93 -1.33
N ILE A 78 6.91 -4.45 -1.96
CA ILE A 78 8.27 -4.39 -1.41
C ILE A 78 8.76 -2.95 -1.30
N GLN A 79 8.43 -2.08 -2.27
CA GLN A 79 8.70 -0.65 -2.17
C GLN A 79 8.00 -0.04 -0.95
N ILE A 80 6.70 -0.30 -0.76
CA ILE A 80 5.95 0.17 0.43
C ILE A 80 6.61 -0.32 1.71
N ALA A 81 7.03 -1.59 1.77
CA ALA A 81 7.67 -2.16 2.95
C ALA A 81 9.01 -1.48 3.27
N ASN A 82 9.82 -1.19 2.25
CA ASN A 82 11.11 -0.51 2.43
C ASN A 82 10.93 0.95 2.84
N ASP A 83 10.09 1.70 2.13
CA ASP A 83 9.80 3.11 2.44
C ASP A 83 9.15 3.22 3.84
N GLY A 84 8.27 2.27 4.20
CA GLY A 84 7.68 2.16 5.54
C GLY A 84 8.70 1.83 6.63
N TRP A 85 9.63 0.91 6.39
CA TRP A 85 10.71 0.59 7.31
C TRP A 85 11.61 1.81 7.58
N GLU A 86 11.95 2.56 6.52
CA GLU A 86 12.74 3.79 6.65
C GLU A 86 12.01 4.84 7.50
N ALA A 87 10.71 5.04 7.25
CA ALA A 87 9.89 5.96 8.05
C ALA A 87 9.83 5.54 9.53
N PHE A 88 9.60 4.25 9.83
CA PHE A 88 9.58 3.75 11.22
C PHE A 88 10.95 3.85 11.90
N SER A 89 12.04 3.57 11.18
CA SER A 89 13.40 3.69 11.69
C SER A 89 13.75 5.14 12.03
N GLN A 90 13.43 6.08 11.14
CA GLN A 90 13.59 7.52 11.37
C GLN A 90 12.73 8.00 12.53
N ALA A 91 11.49 7.54 12.63
CA ALA A 91 10.59 7.87 13.73
C ALA A 91 11.15 7.40 15.07
N HIS A 92 11.62 6.16 15.14
CA HIS A 92 12.22 5.60 16.35
C HIS A 92 13.43 6.42 16.80
N SER A 93 14.36 6.71 15.88
CA SER A 93 15.54 7.52 16.18
C SER A 93 15.14 8.93 16.64
N SER A 94 14.24 9.59 15.92
CA SER A 94 13.79 10.96 16.22
C SER A 94 13.08 11.05 17.56
N MET A 95 12.17 10.12 17.86
CA MET A 95 11.45 10.07 19.14
C MET A 95 12.42 9.83 20.31
N ASN A 96 13.40 8.94 20.16
CA ASN A 96 14.42 8.71 21.18
C ASN A 96 15.27 9.97 21.42
N THR A 97 15.69 10.67 20.37
CA THR A 97 16.44 11.93 20.49
C THR A 97 15.59 13.04 21.14
N ILE A 98 14.32 13.17 20.77
CA ILE A 98 13.38 14.11 21.41
C ILE A 98 13.27 13.80 22.90
N GLN A 99 13.11 12.53 23.27
CA GLN A 99 13.06 12.13 24.68
C GLN A 99 14.35 12.54 25.41
N LEU A 100 15.52 12.27 24.84
CA LEU A 100 16.81 12.68 25.42
C LEU A 100 16.93 14.20 25.58
N PHE A 101 16.47 15.01 24.61
CA PHE A 101 16.46 16.46 24.75
C PHE A 101 15.47 16.93 25.83
N MET A 102 14.26 16.37 25.85
CA MET A 102 13.22 16.72 26.82
C MET A 102 13.64 16.41 28.25
N THR A 103 14.42 15.35 28.50
CA THR A 103 14.96 15.05 29.84
C THR A 103 15.92 16.13 30.37
N GLN A 104 16.48 16.98 29.51
CA GLN A 104 17.40 18.06 29.90
C GLN A 104 16.65 19.34 30.30
N ILE A 105 15.44 19.56 29.76
CA ILE A 105 14.66 20.80 29.98
C ILE A 105 14.43 21.09 31.48
N PRO A 106 13.99 20.13 32.32
CA PRO A 106 13.79 20.40 33.75
C PRO A 106 15.06 20.95 34.44
N ARG A 107 16.23 20.49 34.02
CA ARG A 107 17.52 20.98 34.54
C ARG A 107 17.76 22.43 34.15
N HIS A 108 17.52 22.81 32.90
CA HIS A 108 17.65 24.20 32.44
C HIS A 108 16.64 25.13 33.13
N ILE A 109 15.38 24.68 33.32
CA ILE A 109 14.37 25.44 34.06
C ILE A 109 14.80 25.65 35.52
N LYS A 110 15.27 24.60 36.19
CA LYS A 110 15.76 24.68 37.57
C LYS A 110 16.96 25.61 37.72
N THR A 111 17.90 25.57 36.78
CA THR A 111 19.04 26.49 36.73
C THR A 111 18.57 27.93 36.53
N SER A 112 17.65 28.16 35.60
CA SER A 112 17.06 29.48 35.34
C SER A 112 16.39 30.04 36.59
N LEU A 113 15.58 29.24 37.29
CA LEU A 113 14.89 29.66 38.51
C LEU A 113 15.87 29.99 39.65
N LYS A 114 16.94 29.18 39.81
CA LYS A 114 18.00 29.47 40.79
C LYS A 114 18.74 30.77 40.49
N ILE A 115 19.03 31.05 39.22
CA ILE A 115 19.66 32.32 38.81
C ILE A 115 18.72 33.48 39.13
N LEU A 116 17.42 33.35 38.83
CA LEU A 116 16.43 34.40 39.08
C LEU A 116 16.29 34.76 40.57
N VAL A 117 16.39 33.77 41.46
CA VAL A 117 16.22 33.94 42.90
C VAL A 117 17.50 34.39 43.61
N SER A 118 18.68 33.95 43.14
CA SER A 118 19.91 34.01 43.94
C SER A 118 21.08 34.75 43.27
N ALA A 119 20.96 35.21 42.03
CA ALA A 119 22.08 35.80 41.29
C ALA A 119 22.19 37.33 41.43
N SER A 120 23.43 37.84 41.38
CA SER A 120 23.68 39.27 41.22
C SER A 120 23.21 39.76 39.83
N PRO A 121 22.89 41.06 39.65
CA PRO A 121 22.34 41.58 38.40
C PRO A 121 23.17 41.25 37.14
N ARG A 122 24.50 41.15 37.28
CA ARG A 122 25.42 40.81 36.17
C ARG A 122 25.40 39.33 35.78
N LEU A 123 25.16 38.43 36.74
CA LEU A 123 25.02 36.99 36.48
C LEU A 123 23.64 36.68 35.89
N LEU A 124 22.64 37.46 36.28
CA LEU A 124 21.27 37.38 35.76
C LEU A 124 21.25 37.63 34.25
N GLU A 125 21.93 38.67 33.77
CA GLU A 125 21.90 39.05 32.35
C GLU A 125 22.58 38.04 31.42
N ARG A 126 23.64 37.34 31.85
CA ARG A 126 24.35 36.38 30.97
C ARG A 126 23.87 34.94 31.13
N MET A 127 23.75 34.45 32.36
CA MET A 127 23.48 33.03 32.59
C MET A 127 22.00 32.66 32.42
N LEU A 128 21.08 33.58 32.73
CA LEU A 128 19.65 33.36 32.49
C LEU A 128 19.36 33.30 30.99
N ILE A 129 19.88 34.26 30.23
CA ILE A 129 19.72 34.31 28.77
C ILE A 129 20.29 33.04 28.14
N GLN A 130 21.48 32.60 28.55
CA GLN A 130 22.04 31.34 28.05
C GLN A 130 21.12 30.15 28.34
N SER A 131 20.64 30.00 29.58
CA SER A 131 19.78 28.87 29.94
C SER A 131 18.44 28.88 29.21
N LEU A 132 17.90 30.05 28.87
CA LEU A 132 16.68 30.17 28.06
C LEU A 132 16.95 29.86 26.58
N ASN A 133 18.10 30.30 26.05
CA ASN A 133 18.53 29.97 24.69
C ASN A 133 18.75 28.46 24.52
N ASP A 134 19.30 27.77 25.52
CA ASP A 134 19.46 26.32 25.49
C ASP A 134 18.09 25.61 25.38
N ILE A 135 17.08 26.10 26.10
CA ILE A 135 15.70 25.58 26.03
C ILE A 135 15.08 25.86 24.65
N ASP A 136 15.25 27.08 24.10
CA ASP A 136 14.76 27.43 22.75
C ASP A 136 15.41 26.53 21.69
N GLN A 137 16.73 26.31 21.79
CA GLN A 137 17.46 25.44 20.88
C GLN A 137 16.94 24.00 20.94
N ILE A 138 16.75 23.45 22.15
CA ILE A 138 16.14 22.13 22.34
C ILE A 138 14.75 22.07 21.68
N GLY A 139 13.92 23.09 21.87
CA GLY A 139 12.59 23.17 21.28
C GLY A 139 12.63 23.14 19.74
N ARG A 140 13.53 23.90 19.13
CA ARG A 140 13.73 23.93 17.67
C ARG A 140 14.18 22.59 17.11
N GLU A 141 15.15 21.95 17.76
CA GLU A 141 15.64 20.64 17.31
C GLU A 141 14.55 19.56 17.44
N CYS A 142 13.80 19.56 18.54
CA CYS A 142 12.65 18.65 18.70
C CYS A 142 11.57 18.88 17.64
N SER A 143 11.25 20.14 17.33
CA SER A 143 10.29 20.48 16.28
C SER A 143 10.76 20.01 14.89
N LYS A 144 12.05 20.20 14.58
CA LYS A 144 12.65 19.73 13.34
C LYS A 144 12.61 18.21 13.21
N LEU A 145 12.97 17.48 14.26
CA LEU A 145 12.91 16.01 14.30
C LEU A 145 11.49 15.49 14.10
N ALA A 146 10.50 16.13 14.75
CA ALA A 146 9.10 15.79 14.58
C ALA A 146 8.60 16.06 13.15
N SER A 147 8.94 17.21 12.56
CA SER A 147 8.58 17.56 11.18
C SER A 147 9.18 16.56 10.19
N ASN A 148 10.46 16.24 10.31
CA ASN A 148 11.11 15.27 9.43
C ASN A 148 10.45 13.89 9.51
N THR A 149 10.07 13.46 10.72
CA THR A 149 9.34 12.20 10.92
C THR A 149 7.96 12.23 10.26
N HIS A 150 7.24 13.34 10.41
CA HIS A 150 5.95 13.54 9.76
C HIS A 150 6.07 13.46 8.23
N ASP A 151 7.02 14.17 7.64
CA ASP A 151 7.20 14.24 6.19
C ASP A 151 7.53 12.86 5.59
N GLN A 152 8.29 12.04 6.30
CA GLN A 152 8.58 10.65 5.90
C GLN A 152 7.30 9.80 5.85
N PHE A 153 6.45 9.87 6.87
CA PHE A 153 5.16 9.15 6.85
C PHE A 153 4.19 9.71 5.81
N VAL A 154 4.22 11.02 5.53
CA VAL A 154 3.45 11.62 4.44
C VAL A 154 3.87 11.05 3.08
N SER A 155 5.17 10.84 2.85
CA SER A 155 5.68 10.18 1.65
C SER A 155 5.12 8.75 1.48
N VAL A 156 5.16 7.95 2.56
CA VAL A 156 4.59 6.58 2.57
C VAL A 156 3.08 6.60 2.31
N MET A 157 2.37 7.56 2.92
CA MET A 157 0.93 7.73 2.72
C MET A 157 0.59 8.09 1.26
N GLN A 158 1.38 8.95 0.63
CA GLN A 158 1.22 9.33 -0.78
C GLN A 158 1.44 8.14 -1.71
N LEU A 159 2.47 7.32 -1.44
CA LEU A 159 2.71 6.08 -2.16
C LEU A 159 1.51 5.11 -2.02
N LEU A 160 1.05 4.88 -0.79
CA LEU A 160 -0.11 4.01 -0.53
C LEU A 160 -1.38 4.50 -1.24
N GLY A 161 -1.62 5.81 -1.22
CA GLY A 161 -2.77 6.42 -1.91
C GLY A 161 -2.76 6.10 -3.41
N GLU A 162 -1.61 6.32 -4.06
CA GLU A 162 -1.46 5.99 -5.49
C GLU A 162 -1.62 4.49 -5.76
N VAL A 163 -1.07 3.62 -4.90
CA VAL A 163 -1.22 2.16 -5.06
C VAL A 163 -2.68 1.72 -4.94
N ILE A 164 -3.44 2.29 -4.00
CA ILE A 164 -4.86 1.97 -3.84
C ILE A 164 -5.65 2.40 -5.08
N GLU A 165 -5.46 3.63 -5.55
CA GLU A 165 -6.13 4.16 -6.75
C GLU A 165 -5.88 3.25 -7.96
N MET A 166 -4.61 2.88 -8.17
CA MET A 166 -4.20 2.04 -9.29
C MET A 166 -4.68 0.60 -9.18
N THR A 167 -4.78 0.06 -7.95
CA THR A 167 -5.31 -1.29 -7.72
C THR A 167 -6.80 -1.35 -8.00
N VAL A 168 -7.57 -0.33 -7.59
CA VAL A 168 -9.01 -0.22 -7.89
C VAL A 168 -9.26 -0.09 -9.39
N LEU A 169 -8.47 0.75 -10.09
CA LEU A 169 -8.54 0.86 -11.54
C LEU A 169 -8.24 -0.48 -12.22
N THR A 170 -7.17 -1.15 -11.79
CA THR A 170 -6.76 -2.45 -12.34
C THR A 170 -7.83 -3.52 -12.13
N GLN A 171 -8.47 -3.55 -10.96
CA GLN A 171 -9.59 -4.44 -10.69
C GLN A 171 -10.76 -4.18 -11.65
N SER A 172 -11.14 -2.93 -11.85
CA SER A 172 -12.24 -2.55 -12.74
C SER A 172 -11.98 -2.96 -14.19
N VAL A 173 -10.79 -2.66 -14.71
CA VAL A 173 -10.38 -3.04 -16.08
C VAL A 173 -10.36 -4.56 -16.24
N ASN A 174 -9.83 -5.29 -15.26
CA ASN A 174 -9.78 -6.75 -15.32
C ASN A 174 -11.17 -7.40 -15.28
N MET A 175 -12.12 -6.83 -14.52
CA MET A 175 -13.52 -7.30 -14.53
C MET A 175 -14.17 -7.12 -15.90
N GLN A 176 -13.92 -5.99 -16.58
CA GLN A 176 -14.43 -5.77 -17.93
C GLN A 176 -13.82 -6.74 -18.95
N LYS A 177 -12.51 -6.97 -18.88
CA LYS A 177 -11.81 -7.96 -19.72
C LYS A 177 -12.36 -9.37 -19.52
N LEU A 178 -12.62 -9.75 -18.27
CA LEU A 178 -13.20 -11.06 -17.95
C LEU A 178 -14.59 -11.22 -18.57
N GLN A 179 -15.46 -10.21 -18.41
CA GLN A 179 -16.81 -10.25 -18.98
C GLN A 179 -16.78 -10.34 -20.52
N ALA A 180 -15.89 -9.59 -21.17
CA ALA A 180 -15.72 -9.65 -22.62
C ALA A 180 -15.26 -11.05 -23.08
N ALA A 181 -14.28 -11.63 -22.38
CA ALA A 181 -13.78 -12.97 -22.68
C ALA A 181 -14.86 -14.05 -22.48
N GLU A 182 -15.72 -13.94 -21.46
CA GLU A 182 -16.84 -14.86 -21.24
C GLU A 182 -17.88 -14.80 -22.37
N ILE A 183 -18.18 -13.59 -22.87
CA ILE A 183 -19.07 -13.41 -24.01
C ILE A 183 -18.45 -14.04 -25.27
N GLU A 184 -17.18 -13.76 -25.55
CA GLU A 184 -16.47 -14.30 -26.71
C GLU A 184 -16.38 -15.83 -26.68
N LEU A 185 -16.13 -16.40 -25.50
CA LEU A 185 -16.11 -17.84 -25.30
C LEU A 185 -17.48 -18.47 -25.58
N ASN A 186 -18.57 -17.83 -25.13
CA ASN A 186 -19.92 -18.30 -25.40
C ASN A 186 -20.29 -18.22 -26.89
N VAL A 187 -19.95 -17.12 -27.56
CA VAL A 187 -20.14 -16.96 -29.02
C VAL A 187 -19.37 -18.04 -29.77
N SER A 188 -18.10 -18.26 -29.42
CA SER A 188 -17.24 -19.28 -30.03
C SER A 188 -17.80 -20.69 -29.83
N ARG A 189 -18.33 -20.99 -28.64
CA ARG A 189 -18.98 -22.27 -28.34
C ARG A 189 -20.23 -22.50 -29.19
N ILE A 190 -21.07 -21.48 -29.36
CA ILE A 190 -22.27 -21.55 -30.21
C ILE A 190 -21.87 -21.78 -31.68
N ALA A 191 -20.91 -21.00 -32.19
CA ALA A 191 -20.41 -21.15 -33.55
C ALA A 191 -19.82 -22.55 -33.81
N GLN A 192 -19.05 -23.09 -32.86
CA GLN A 192 -18.50 -24.44 -32.95
C GLN A 192 -19.61 -25.51 -32.99
N GLN A 193 -20.67 -25.35 -32.19
CA GLN A 193 -21.81 -26.26 -32.21
C GLN A 193 -22.55 -26.23 -33.55
N GLN A 194 -22.77 -25.02 -34.09
CA GLN A 194 -23.37 -24.86 -35.42
C GLN A 194 -22.50 -25.48 -36.52
N GLN A 195 -21.19 -25.27 -36.47
CA GLN A 195 -20.25 -25.86 -37.44
C GLN A 195 -20.28 -27.39 -37.41
N LYS A 196 -20.35 -28.00 -36.21
CA LYS A 196 -20.52 -29.45 -36.08
C LYS A 196 -21.83 -29.93 -36.70
N GLN A 197 -22.95 -29.25 -36.43
CA GLN A 197 -24.25 -29.61 -37.01
C GLN A 197 -24.23 -29.52 -38.54
N ILE A 198 -23.65 -28.45 -39.09
CA ILE A 198 -23.50 -28.28 -40.54
C ILE A 198 -22.63 -29.40 -41.12
N SER A 199 -21.50 -29.71 -40.47
CA SER A 199 -20.62 -30.81 -40.90
C SER A 199 -21.36 -32.15 -40.93
N ASP A 200 -22.14 -32.46 -39.91
CA ASP A 200 -22.94 -33.70 -39.83
C ASP A 200 -24.00 -33.76 -40.95
N ILE A 201 -24.67 -32.64 -41.21
CA ILE A 201 -25.66 -32.50 -42.30
C ILE A 201 -24.98 -32.70 -43.66
N VAL A 202 -23.87 -32.00 -43.91
CA VAL A 202 -23.09 -32.12 -45.15
C VAL A 202 -22.61 -33.55 -45.36
N GLN A 203 -22.12 -34.21 -44.31
CA GLN A 203 -21.66 -35.60 -44.40
C GLN A 203 -22.79 -36.58 -44.70
N LYS A 204 -23.99 -36.37 -44.13
CA LYS A 204 -25.19 -37.15 -44.47
C LYS A 204 -25.65 -36.93 -45.91
N HIS A 205 -25.65 -35.68 -46.39
CA HIS A 205 -26.01 -35.39 -47.78
C HIS A 205 -25.01 -35.98 -48.76
N TYR A 206 -23.71 -35.90 -48.46
CA TYR A 206 -22.66 -36.47 -49.29
C TYR A 206 -22.79 -38.00 -49.42
N SER A 207 -22.98 -38.72 -48.30
CA SER A 207 -23.16 -40.17 -48.33
C SER A 207 -24.44 -40.60 -49.05
N GLY A 208 -25.55 -39.86 -48.86
CA GLY A 208 -26.79 -40.11 -49.59
C GLY A 208 -26.68 -39.88 -51.10
N ALA A 209 -25.98 -38.82 -51.52
CA ALA A 209 -25.70 -38.54 -52.92
C ALA A 209 -24.81 -39.63 -53.55
N GLN A 210 -23.75 -40.03 -52.85
CA GLN A 210 -22.85 -41.11 -53.28
C GLN A 210 -23.60 -42.42 -53.50
N GLU A 211 -24.49 -42.81 -52.58
CA GLU A 211 -25.30 -44.02 -52.72
C GLU A 211 -26.28 -43.91 -53.90
N SER A 212 -26.89 -42.74 -54.11
CA SER A 212 -27.82 -42.50 -55.23
C SER A 212 -27.11 -42.60 -56.58
N VAL A 213 -25.90 -42.03 -56.70
CA VAL A 213 -25.05 -42.16 -57.89
C VAL A 213 -24.70 -43.63 -58.13
N ARG A 214 -24.33 -44.37 -57.08
CA ARG A 214 -24.00 -45.80 -57.18
C ARG A 214 -25.19 -46.62 -57.68
N LYS A 215 -26.40 -46.34 -57.18
CA LYS A 215 -27.64 -46.97 -57.64
C LYS A 215 -27.96 -46.62 -59.09
N ALA A 216 -27.83 -45.36 -59.48
CA ALA A 216 -28.04 -44.92 -60.85
C ALA A 216 -27.05 -45.57 -61.83
N GLN A 217 -25.77 -45.66 -61.46
CA GLN A 217 -24.75 -46.39 -62.23
C GLN A 217 -25.10 -47.87 -62.37
N ALA A 218 -25.49 -48.54 -61.29
CA ALA A 218 -25.89 -49.95 -61.33
C ALA A 218 -27.14 -50.18 -62.22
N ALA A 219 -28.15 -49.31 -62.12
CA ALA A 219 -29.34 -49.37 -62.96
C ALA A 219 -29.00 -49.11 -64.44
N TYR A 220 -28.10 -48.17 -64.73
CA TYR A 220 -27.63 -47.87 -66.07
C TYR A 220 -26.85 -49.03 -66.70
N ILE A 221 -25.92 -49.64 -65.94
CA ILE A 221 -25.19 -50.85 -66.38
C ILE A 221 -26.18 -51.97 -66.70
N LYS A 222 -27.14 -52.20 -65.82
CA LYS A 222 -28.19 -53.22 -66.05
C LYS A 222 -29.02 -52.93 -67.31
N ALA A 223 -29.39 -51.67 -67.54
CA ALA A 223 -30.13 -51.28 -68.74
C ALA A 223 -29.29 -51.45 -70.03
N LEU A 224 -27.97 -51.24 -69.96
CA LEU A 224 -27.06 -51.52 -71.08
C LEU A 224 -26.95 -53.02 -71.38
N GLU A 225 -26.97 -53.88 -70.36
CA GLU A 225 -26.97 -55.35 -70.52
C GLU A 225 -28.29 -55.87 -71.11
N GLU A 226 -29.40 -55.17 -70.88
CA GLU A 226 -30.73 -55.51 -71.40
C GLU A 226 -31.02 -54.92 -72.81
N LEU A 227 -30.07 -54.20 -73.42
CA LEU A 227 -30.23 -53.71 -74.79
C LEU A 227 -30.17 -54.88 -75.79
N PRO A 228 -31.16 -55.00 -76.70
CA PRO A 228 -31.10 -56.02 -77.73
C PRO A 228 -29.95 -55.69 -78.70
N THR A 229 -28.94 -56.54 -78.72
CA THR A 229 -28.02 -56.62 -79.86
C THR A 229 -28.83 -57.17 -81.03
N GLY A 230 -29.16 -56.29 -81.98
CA GLY A 230 -29.86 -56.64 -83.22
C GLY A 230 -29.10 -57.68 -84.05
#